data_AF-A0A183H775-F1
#
_entry.id   AF-A0A183H775-F1
#
_cell.length_a   1.000
_cell.length_b   1.000
_cell.length_c   1.000
_cell.angle_alpha   90.00
_cell.angle_beta   90.00
_cell.angle_gamma   90.00
#
_symmetry.space_group_name_H-M   'P 1'
#
loop_
_entity.id
_entity.type
_entity.pdbx_description
1 polymer ?
#
loop_
_entity_poly.entity_id
_entity_poly.type
_entity_poly.pdbx_seq_one_letter_code
_entity_poly.pdbx_strand_id
1 'polypeptide(L)'
;MSSGQQQQQQQLGSGMHSYAAGGKRNSNVSATCGTSGANSEKHERGQLADSFSKLNDLCRINNQLLIALGVGHPKIDQICTLLARYGIHPKMTGAGGGGSVFAFLKPDTSTTVLTMIKDELTKLDYELWQPPLGGPGVVCHNSKPDLFVVPSTVSGTPSTTMSATTDSSSHSTPSLYLRDRKIIN
;
A
#
# COMPACT_ATOMS: atom_id res chain seq x y z
N MET A 1 68.05 -29.42 -31.43
CA MET A 1 68.30 -28.19 -30.64
C MET A 1 67.23 -27.16 -31.00
N SER A 2 66.69 -26.46 -29.99
CA SER A 2 65.49 -25.58 -29.95
C SER A 2 64.17 -26.34 -29.98
N SER A 3 63.51 -26.71 -28.86
CA SER A 3 63.24 -26.05 -27.56
C SER A 3 62.27 -24.88 -27.64
N GLY A 4 61.07 -25.03 -27.05
CA GLY A 4 60.18 -23.91 -26.75
C GLY A 4 58.69 -24.25 -26.58
N GLN A 5 58.33 -25.11 -25.63
CA GLN A 5 56.97 -25.09 -25.04
C GLN A 5 56.81 -23.85 -24.15
N GLN A 6 55.66 -23.19 -24.17
CA GLN A 6 55.19 -22.36 -23.06
C GLN A 6 53.69 -22.53 -22.86
N GLN A 7 53.34 -23.08 -21.69
CA GLN A 7 52.02 -23.01 -21.06
C GLN A 7 52.08 -21.96 -19.95
N GLN A 8 50.94 -21.26 -19.78
CA GLN A 8 50.37 -20.73 -18.53
C GLN A 8 50.90 -19.40 -17.96
N GLN A 9 50.04 -18.37 -17.98
CA GLN A 9 49.57 -17.75 -16.73
C GLN A 9 48.21 -17.03 -16.89
N GLN A 10 47.30 -17.33 -15.97
CA GLN A 10 46.05 -16.61 -15.72
C GLN A 10 46.34 -15.19 -15.22
N GLN A 11 45.48 -14.23 -15.59
CA GLN A 11 45.17 -13.11 -14.70
C GLN A 11 43.65 -12.88 -14.68
N LEU A 12 43.05 -13.22 -13.54
CA LEU A 12 41.77 -12.69 -13.09
C LEU A 12 41.94 -11.18 -12.84
N GLY A 13 40.97 -10.39 -13.26
CA GLY A 13 40.92 -8.97 -12.93
C GLY A 13 39.74 -8.27 -13.55
N SER A 14 38.60 -8.35 -12.85
CA SER A 14 37.33 -7.65 -13.09
C SER A 14 37.44 -6.34 -13.86
N GLY A 15 36.80 -6.28 -15.04
CA GLY A 15 36.48 -5.02 -15.69
C GLY A 15 35.58 -4.18 -14.79
N MET A 16 36.16 -3.16 -14.16
CA MET A 16 35.41 -2.08 -13.52
C MET A 16 34.84 -1.19 -14.61
N HIS A 17 33.68 -1.58 -15.16
CA HIS A 17 32.86 -0.69 -15.95
C HIS A 17 32.29 0.38 -15.01
N SER A 18 32.98 1.52 -14.95
CA SER A 18 32.49 2.76 -14.38
C SER A 18 31.16 3.12 -15.04
N TYR A 19 30.06 2.97 -14.31
CA TYR A 19 28.79 3.58 -14.71
C TYR A 19 28.89 5.08 -14.35
N ALA A 20 29.16 5.90 -15.36
CA ALA A 20 28.94 7.33 -15.22
C ALA A 20 27.42 7.56 -15.17
N ALA A 21 26.88 7.78 -13.96
CA ALA A 21 25.50 8.20 -13.76
C ALA A 21 25.32 9.67 -14.19
N GLY A 22 25.40 9.92 -15.49
CA GLY A 22 25.21 11.22 -16.13
C GLY A 22 23.82 11.35 -16.77
N GLY A 23 22.77 10.99 -16.04
CA GLY A 23 21.39 11.21 -16.49
C GLY A 23 20.89 12.56 -16.00
N LYS A 24 20.88 13.58 -16.88
CA LYS A 24 20.12 14.82 -16.65
C LYS A 24 18.66 14.43 -16.43
N ARG A 25 18.22 14.47 -15.18
CA ARG A 25 16.83 14.22 -14.77
C ARG A 25 16.02 15.42 -15.27
N ASN A 26 15.49 15.34 -16.46
CA ASN A 26 14.41 16.21 -16.92
C ASN A 26 13.11 15.76 -16.21
N SER A 27 13.03 16.07 -14.93
CA SER A 27 11.82 15.92 -14.14
C SER A 27 10.87 17.07 -14.46
N ASN A 28 9.81 16.77 -15.19
CA ASN A 28 8.59 17.59 -15.20
C ASN A 28 7.82 17.30 -13.89
N VAL A 29 8.37 17.74 -12.75
CA VAL A 29 7.62 17.71 -11.50
C VAL A 29 6.81 19.01 -11.46
N SER A 30 5.57 18.95 -11.96
CA SER A 30 4.64 20.04 -11.79
C SER A 30 4.12 19.99 -10.35
N ALA A 31 4.85 20.62 -9.44
CA ALA A 31 4.31 21.03 -8.16
C ALA A 31 3.44 22.27 -8.40
N THR A 32 2.15 22.09 -8.61
CA THR A 32 1.21 23.22 -8.60
C THR A 32 0.73 23.42 -7.17
N CYS A 33 1.40 24.34 -6.47
CA CYS A 33 0.89 24.97 -5.27
C CYS A 33 -0.20 25.98 -5.64
N GLY A 34 -1.25 26.03 -4.81
CA GLY A 34 -2.54 26.61 -5.15
C GLY A 34 -2.56 28.09 -5.54
N THR A 35 -3.37 28.41 -6.53
CA THR A 35 -4.10 29.69 -6.63
C THR A 35 -5.47 29.42 -7.26
N SER A 36 -6.51 29.75 -6.51
CA SER A 36 -7.91 29.45 -6.77
C SER A 36 -8.46 30.31 -7.91
N GLY A 37 -8.94 29.67 -8.98
CA GLY A 37 -9.79 30.28 -10.01
C GLY A 37 -10.78 29.25 -10.52
N ALA A 38 -12.09 29.54 -10.45
CA ALA A 38 -13.20 28.59 -10.64
C ALA A 38 -13.26 27.87 -12.01
N ASN A 39 -12.44 28.27 -12.99
CA ASN A 39 -12.30 27.56 -14.27
C ASN A 39 -11.17 26.49 -14.27
N SER A 40 -10.30 26.48 -13.26
CA SER A 40 -9.15 25.57 -13.14
C SER A 40 -9.53 24.20 -12.55
N GLU A 41 -10.55 24.16 -11.69
CA GLU A 41 -10.90 22.95 -10.93
C GLU A 41 -11.37 21.77 -11.81
N LYS A 42 -11.99 22.05 -12.97
CA LYS A 42 -12.39 20.99 -13.91
C LYS A 42 -11.20 20.39 -14.64
N HIS A 43 -10.21 21.21 -14.99
CA HIS A 43 -9.03 20.76 -15.71
C HIS A 43 -8.09 19.94 -14.81
N GLU A 44 -7.98 20.31 -13.54
CA GLU A 44 -7.19 19.56 -12.56
C GLU A 44 -7.84 18.22 -12.18
N ARG A 45 -9.18 18.19 -12.00
CA ARG A 45 -9.88 16.92 -11.73
C ARG A 45 -9.79 15.92 -12.88
N GLY A 46 -9.86 16.40 -14.13
CA GLY A 46 -9.65 15.54 -15.30
C GLY A 46 -8.25 14.92 -15.34
N GLN A 47 -7.21 15.73 -15.17
CA GLN A 47 -5.83 15.25 -15.13
C GLN A 47 -5.56 14.26 -13.98
N LEU A 48 -6.17 14.48 -12.82
CA LEU A 48 -6.05 13.58 -11.68
C LEU A 48 -6.71 12.23 -11.99
N ALA A 49 -7.92 12.24 -12.54
CA ALA A 49 -8.62 11.02 -12.94
C ALA A 49 -7.81 10.19 -13.96
N ASP A 50 -7.20 10.86 -14.95
CA ASP A 50 -6.31 10.21 -15.92
C ASP A 50 -5.08 9.58 -15.26
N SER A 51 -4.50 10.27 -14.27
CA SER A 51 -3.35 9.77 -13.51
C SER A 51 -3.71 8.52 -12.71
N PHE A 52 -4.87 8.52 -12.04
CA PHE A 52 -5.37 7.34 -11.34
C PHE A 52 -5.70 6.19 -12.29
N SER A 53 -6.21 6.48 -13.49
CA SER A 53 -6.44 5.44 -14.50
C SER A 53 -5.13 4.78 -14.93
N LYS A 54 -4.09 5.58 -15.24
CA LYS A 54 -2.76 5.06 -15.58
C LYS A 54 -2.16 4.23 -14.45
N LEU A 55 -2.33 4.69 -13.21
CA LEU A 55 -1.83 3.97 -12.04
C LEU A 55 -2.54 2.62 -11.85
N ASN A 56 -3.84 2.57 -12.08
CA ASN A 56 -4.63 1.34 -12.06
C ASN A 56 -4.15 0.35 -13.15
N ASP A 57 -3.84 0.85 -14.35
CA ASP A 57 -3.27 0.04 -15.43
C ASP A 57 -1.89 -0.51 -15.06
N LEU A 58 -1.03 0.31 -14.46
CA LEU A 58 0.28 -0.12 -13.98
C LEU A 58 0.16 -1.20 -12.89
N CYS A 59 -0.77 -1.06 -11.95
CA CYS A 59 -1.06 -2.08 -10.95
C CYS A 59 -1.51 -3.39 -11.61
N ARG A 60 -2.45 -3.33 -12.56
CA ARG A 60 -2.92 -4.48 -13.33
C ARG A 60 -1.78 -5.20 -14.03
N ILE A 61 -0.98 -4.48 -14.81
CA ILE A 61 0.14 -5.03 -15.58
C ILE A 61 1.15 -5.68 -14.63
N ASN A 62 1.56 -4.96 -13.57
CA ASN A 62 2.53 -5.47 -12.62
C ASN A 62 2.03 -6.75 -11.91
N ASN A 63 0.75 -6.79 -11.52
CA ASN A 63 0.19 -8.00 -10.90
C ASN A 63 0.23 -9.21 -11.83
N GLN A 64 -0.05 -9.02 -13.13
CA GLN A 64 0.04 -10.10 -14.11
C GLN A 64 1.49 -10.56 -14.33
N LEU A 65 2.45 -9.64 -14.32
CA LEU A 65 3.87 -9.99 -14.37
C LEU A 65 4.30 -10.81 -13.15
N LEU A 66 3.82 -10.46 -11.95
CA LEU A 66 4.11 -11.21 -10.72
C LEU A 66 3.49 -12.62 -10.76
N ILE A 67 2.28 -12.76 -11.28
CA ILE A 67 1.66 -14.08 -11.52
C ILE A 67 2.51 -14.90 -12.49
N ALA A 68 2.98 -14.30 -13.59
CA ALA A 68 3.84 -14.97 -14.56
C ALA A 68 5.19 -15.40 -13.98
N LEU A 69 5.70 -14.70 -12.96
CA LEU A 69 6.90 -15.09 -12.20
C LEU A 69 6.65 -16.24 -11.21
N GLY A 70 5.42 -16.74 -11.09
CA GLY A 70 5.07 -17.87 -10.24
C GLY A 70 4.80 -17.52 -8.77
N VAL A 71 4.68 -16.23 -8.43
CA VAL A 71 4.35 -15.78 -7.06
C VAL A 71 2.86 -15.46 -6.87
N GLY A 72 2.00 -15.96 -7.76
CA GLY A 72 0.54 -15.84 -7.67
C GLY A 72 -0.07 -16.65 -6.51
N HIS A 73 -1.35 -16.42 -6.22
CA HIS A 73 -2.10 -17.20 -5.25
C HIS A 73 -3.62 -17.13 -5.52
N PRO A 74 -4.38 -18.24 -5.45
CA PRO A 74 -5.81 -18.25 -5.78
C PRO A 74 -6.66 -17.24 -5.00
N LYS A 75 -6.35 -17.01 -3.72
CA LYS A 75 -7.02 -15.98 -2.90
C LYS A 75 -6.77 -14.56 -3.43
N ILE A 76 -5.57 -14.27 -3.92
CA ILE A 76 -5.28 -12.97 -4.54
C ILE A 76 -6.06 -12.83 -5.83
N ASP A 77 -6.09 -13.89 -6.66
CA ASP A 77 -6.83 -13.87 -7.93
C ASP A 77 -8.34 -13.66 -7.70
N GLN A 78 -8.89 -14.21 -6.62
CA GLN A 78 -10.26 -13.96 -6.18
C GLN A 78 -10.49 -12.48 -5.83
N ILE A 79 -9.59 -11.86 -5.07
CA ILE A 79 -9.67 -10.42 -4.74
C ILE A 79 -9.54 -9.57 -6.01
N CYS A 80 -8.61 -9.89 -6.90
CA CYS A 80 -8.42 -9.21 -8.18
C CYS A 80 -9.69 -9.27 -9.03
N THR A 81 -10.32 -10.44 -9.13
CA THR A 81 -11.56 -10.66 -9.90
C THR A 81 -12.73 -9.88 -9.30
N LEU A 82 -12.85 -9.90 -7.96
CA LEU A 82 -13.88 -9.15 -7.24
C LEU A 82 -13.76 -7.66 -7.50
N LEU A 83 -12.56 -7.09 -7.32
CA LEU A 83 -12.30 -5.65 -7.50
C LEU A 83 -12.40 -5.20 -8.95
N ALA A 84 -12.05 -6.06 -9.92
CA ALA A 84 -12.16 -5.75 -11.34
C ALA A 84 -13.61 -5.43 -11.77
N ARG A 85 -14.63 -5.99 -11.11
CA ARG A 85 -16.05 -5.64 -11.35
C ARG A 85 -16.37 -4.18 -11.05
N TYR A 86 -15.58 -3.56 -10.16
CA TYR A 86 -15.69 -2.15 -9.79
C TYR A 86 -14.71 -1.27 -10.56
N GLY A 87 -14.01 -1.82 -11.56
CA GLY A 87 -12.97 -1.09 -12.31
C GLY A 87 -11.70 -0.82 -11.50
N ILE A 88 -11.48 -1.54 -10.40
CA ILE A 88 -10.31 -1.41 -9.54
C ILE A 88 -9.38 -2.60 -9.79
N HIS A 89 -8.10 -2.33 -10.05
CA HIS A 89 -7.10 -3.33 -10.35
C HIS A 89 -6.01 -3.34 -9.27
N PRO A 90 -6.08 -4.28 -8.31
CA PRO A 90 -5.09 -4.38 -7.25
C PRO A 90 -3.77 -4.99 -7.76
N LYS A 91 -2.71 -4.75 -6.98
CA LYS A 91 -1.40 -5.40 -7.10
C LYS A 91 -1.05 -6.07 -5.78
N MET A 92 -0.54 -7.30 -5.82
CA MET A 92 0.03 -7.95 -4.64
C MET A 92 1.27 -7.21 -4.10
N THR A 93 1.50 -7.31 -2.80
CA THR A 93 2.62 -6.65 -2.11
C THR A 93 3.37 -7.63 -1.21
N GLY A 94 4.69 -7.41 -1.06
CA GLY A 94 5.59 -8.34 -0.37
C GLY A 94 6.12 -9.45 -1.28
N ALA A 95 6.31 -10.64 -0.71
CA ALA A 95 6.90 -11.79 -1.40
C ALA A 95 5.99 -12.45 -2.45
N GLY A 96 4.67 -12.25 -2.35
CA GLY A 96 3.66 -13.00 -3.11
C GLY A 96 3.26 -14.31 -2.42
N GLY A 97 2.55 -15.19 -3.14
CA GLY A 97 2.05 -16.46 -2.60
C GLY A 97 0.90 -16.31 -1.59
N GLY A 98 0.28 -15.12 -1.52
CA GLY A 98 -0.79 -14.78 -0.57
C GLY A 98 -0.53 -13.45 0.11
N GLY A 99 -1.08 -13.27 1.31
CA GLY A 99 -0.91 -12.05 2.10
C GLY A 99 -1.83 -10.93 1.61
N SER A 100 -1.26 -9.75 1.35
CA SER A 100 -2.00 -8.52 1.10
C SER A 100 -1.91 -8.08 -0.36
N VAL A 101 -2.95 -7.39 -0.80
CA VAL A 101 -2.95 -6.61 -2.04
C VAL A 101 -3.24 -5.16 -1.70
N PHE A 102 -2.84 -4.25 -2.58
CA PHE A 102 -3.26 -2.85 -2.51
C PHE A 102 -3.79 -2.40 -3.86
N ALA A 103 -4.68 -1.41 -3.83
CA ALA A 103 -5.24 -0.80 -5.02
C ALA A 103 -5.40 0.71 -4.81
N PHE A 104 -5.46 1.45 -5.91
CA PHE A 104 -5.74 2.88 -5.88
C PHE A 104 -7.20 3.12 -6.21
N LEU A 105 -7.87 3.87 -5.33
CA LEU A 105 -9.24 4.29 -5.52
C LEU A 105 -9.25 5.63 -6.24
N LYS A 106 -10.08 5.77 -7.27
CA LYS A 106 -10.25 7.07 -7.93
C LYS A 106 -10.88 8.06 -6.93
N PRO A 107 -10.53 9.36 -6.97
CA PRO A 107 -11.07 10.36 -6.05
C PRO A 107 -12.60 10.50 -6.06
N ASP A 108 -13.25 10.07 -7.14
CA ASP A 108 -14.69 10.10 -7.35
C ASP A 108 -15.40 8.78 -7.01
N THR A 109 -14.69 7.82 -6.42
CA THR A 109 -15.28 6.54 -6.01
C THR A 109 -16.33 6.79 -4.93
N SER A 110 -17.59 6.48 -5.23
CA SER A 110 -18.70 6.70 -4.29
C SER A 110 -18.55 5.85 -3.01
N THR A 111 -19.03 6.38 -1.89
CA THR A 111 -19.05 5.67 -0.62
C THR A 111 -19.85 4.37 -0.68
N THR A 112 -20.94 4.34 -1.46
CA THR A 112 -21.74 3.14 -1.69
C THR A 112 -20.92 2.01 -2.30
N VAL A 113 -20.09 2.31 -3.32
CA VAL A 113 -19.19 1.32 -3.93
C VAL A 113 -18.18 0.81 -2.91
N LEU A 114 -17.64 1.68 -2.06
CA LEU A 114 -16.69 1.28 -1.01
C LEU A 114 -17.33 0.35 0.02
N THR A 115 -18.56 0.64 0.44
CA THR A 115 -19.33 -0.22 1.35
C THR A 115 -19.60 -1.59 0.73
N MET A 116 -20.03 -1.62 -0.53
CA MET A 116 -20.27 -2.89 -1.24
C MET A 116 -19.01 -3.74 -1.36
N ILE A 117 -17.88 -3.12 -1.74
CA ILE A 117 -16.58 -3.80 -1.79
C ILE A 117 -16.21 -4.36 -0.41
N LYS A 118 -16.37 -3.56 0.64
CA LYS A 118 -16.05 -3.98 2.00
C LYS A 118 -16.88 -5.19 2.41
N ASP A 119 -18.20 -5.15 2.21
CA ASP A 119 -19.12 -6.21 2.59
C ASP A 119 -18.80 -7.52 1.83
N GLU A 120 -18.54 -7.43 0.53
CA GLU A 120 -18.17 -8.60 -0.28
C GLU A 120 -16.81 -9.19 0.14
N LEU A 121 -15.82 -8.35 0.46
CA LEU A 121 -14.52 -8.81 0.96
C LEU A 121 -14.65 -9.46 2.33
N THR A 122 -15.41 -8.86 3.25
CA THR A 122 -15.64 -9.42 4.60
C THR A 122 -16.39 -10.75 4.52
N LYS A 123 -17.33 -10.92 3.58
CA LYS A 123 -18.01 -12.21 3.35
C LYS A 123 -17.06 -13.34 2.91
N LEU A 124 -15.91 -12.98 2.34
CA LEU A 124 -14.85 -13.91 1.92
C LEU A 124 -13.71 -14.00 2.96
N ASP A 125 -13.93 -13.50 4.17
CA ASP A 125 -12.95 -13.45 5.27
C ASP A 125 -11.70 -12.63 4.95
N TYR A 126 -11.85 -11.57 4.14
CA TYR A 126 -10.79 -10.58 3.87
C TYR A 126 -11.04 -9.27 4.63
N GLU A 127 -9.93 -8.64 5.06
CA GLU A 127 -9.96 -7.35 5.73
C GLU A 127 -9.62 -6.22 4.75
N LEU A 128 -10.36 -5.11 4.83
CA LEU A 128 -10.16 -3.93 3.99
C LEU A 128 -9.72 -2.73 4.84
N TRP A 129 -8.59 -2.14 4.46
CA TRP A 129 -8.01 -0.96 5.09
C TRP A 129 -7.86 0.16 4.06
N GLN A 130 -8.01 1.42 4.50
CA GLN A 130 -7.82 2.61 3.67
C GLN A 130 -6.74 3.53 4.24
N PRO A 131 -5.48 3.07 4.38
CA PRO A 131 -4.41 3.92 4.86
C PRO A 131 -4.00 4.94 3.79
N PRO A 132 -3.61 6.17 4.17
CA PRO A 132 -2.91 7.05 3.26
C PRO A 132 -1.53 6.46 2.90
N LEU A 133 -1.10 6.65 1.65
CA LEU A 133 0.23 6.25 1.18
C LEU A 133 1.19 7.44 1.20
N GLY A 134 2.47 7.17 1.44
CA GLY A 134 3.51 8.21 1.47
C GLY A 134 3.53 9.03 2.77
N GLY A 135 3.40 8.36 3.92
CA GLY A 135 3.48 9.00 5.23
C GLY A 135 4.85 9.65 5.51
N PRO A 136 4.94 10.46 6.59
CA PRO A 136 6.13 11.26 6.92
C PRO A 136 7.39 10.44 7.30
N GLY A 137 7.27 9.12 7.45
CA GLY A 137 8.35 8.27 7.95
C GLY A 137 8.49 8.36 9.46
N VAL A 138 9.72 8.47 9.96
CA VAL A 138 10.02 8.55 11.39
C VAL A 138 9.70 9.95 11.92
N VAL A 139 8.88 10.04 12.96
CA VAL A 139 8.44 11.30 13.59
C VAL A 139 8.57 11.20 15.11
N CYS A 140 9.03 12.28 15.75
CA CYS A 140 9.04 12.41 17.20
C CYS A 140 7.71 12.96 17.70
N HIS A 141 7.09 12.28 18.67
CA HIS A 141 5.87 12.76 19.33
C HIS A 141 6.19 13.18 20.77
N ASN A 142 5.70 14.36 21.18
CA ASN A 142 5.90 14.90 22.53
C ASN A 142 5.11 14.13 23.61
N SER A 143 4.12 13.33 23.19
CA SER A 143 3.32 12.45 24.03
C SER A 143 2.94 11.20 23.24
N LYS A 144 2.51 10.14 23.93
CA LYS A 144 2.03 8.91 23.28
C LYS A 144 0.89 9.26 22.29
N PRO A 145 0.99 8.91 21.00
CA PRO A 145 -0.09 9.11 20.06
C PRO A 145 -1.33 8.29 20.40
N ASP A 146 -2.52 8.85 20.17
CA ASP A 146 -3.81 8.19 20.40
C ASP A 146 -3.97 6.90 19.56
N LEU A 147 -3.21 6.76 18.48
CA LEU A 147 -3.14 5.55 17.64
C LEU A 147 -2.71 4.29 18.41
N PHE A 148 -2.04 4.44 19.56
CA PHE A 148 -1.55 3.34 20.38
C PHE A 148 -2.34 3.16 21.69
N VAL A 149 -3.48 3.85 21.83
CA VAL A 149 -4.39 3.64 22.96
C VAL A 149 -5.27 2.45 22.63
N VAL A 150 -4.83 1.27 23.06
CA VAL A 150 -5.73 0.12 23.18
C VAL A 150 -6.77 0.50 24.25
N PRO A 151 -8.08 0.29 24.03
CA PRO A 151 -9.07 0.51 25.08
C PRO A 151 -8.77 -0.45 26.23
N SER A 152 -8.08 0.04 27.27
CA SER A 152 -7.95 -0.68 28.52
C SER A 152 -9.33 -0.69 29.16
N THR A 153 -10.05 -1.80 29.06
CA THR A 153 -11.18 -2.11 29.94
C THR A 153 -10.66 -2.23 31.37
N VAL A 154 -10.54 -1.09 32.06
CA VAL A 154 -10.43 -1.00 33.51
C VAL A 154 -11.84 -0.83 34.06
N SER A 155 -12.49 -1.93 34.45
CA SER A 155 -13.61 -1.88 35.39
C SER A 155 -13.05 -1.94 36.80
N GLY A 156 -12.87 -0.78 37.41
CA GLY A 156 -12.73 -0.70 38.86
C GLY A 156 -14.09 -0.91 39.52
N THR A 157 -14.21 -1.97 40.30
CA THR A 157 -15.22 -2.11 41.37
C THR A 157 -14.61 -2.95 42.49
N PRO A 158 -14.61 -2.49 43.76
CA PRO A 158 -14.06 -3.26 44.87
C PRO A 158 -15.13 -4.20 45.44
N SER A 159 -14.90 -5.51 45.49
CA SER A 159 -15.27 -6.44 46.60
C SER A 159 -15.06 -7.93 46.28
N THR A 160 -14.24 -8.58 47.12
CA THR A 160 -14.40 -9.90 47.76
C THR A 160 -14.86 -11.14 46.94
N THR A 161 -13.88 -12.02 46.67
CA THR A 161 -13.84 -13.50 46.86
C THR A 161 -14.89 -14.42 46.20
N MET A 162 -14.47 -15.16 45.14
CA MET A 162 -14.40 -16.65 45.02
C MET A 162 -14.46 -17.13 43.54
N SER A 163 -13.42 -17.91 43.15
CA SER A 163 -13.40 -19.12 42.30
C SER A 163 -13.89 -19.16 40.83
N ALA A 164 -12.89 -19.25 39.94
CA ALA A 164 -12.65 -20.18 38.81
C ALA A 164 -13.78 -20.59 37.82
N THR A 165 -13.62 -20.26 36.53
CA THR A 165 -13.20 -21.14 35.39
C THR A 165 -13.43 -20.46 34.00
N THR A 166 -12.49 -20.72 33.08
CA THR A 166 -12.44 -20.64 31.57
C THR A 166 -13.74 -20.30 30.79
N ASP A 167 -13.77 -19.58 29.65
CA ASP A 167 -12.93 -19.62 28.44
C ASP A 167 -13.15 -18.35 27.56
N SER A 168 -12.27 -18.20 26.57
CA SER A 168 -11.89 -17.07 25.74
C SER A 168 -12.69 -16.88 24.42
N SER A 169 -12.85 -15.61 24.00
CA SER A 169 -12.52 -15.06 22.65
C SER A 169 -13.42 -13.87 22.28
N SER A 170 -12.84 -12.68 22.25
CA SER A 170 -13.49 -11.48 21.70
C SER A 170 -12.43 -10.53 21.15
N HIS A 171 -12.19 -10.63 19.84
CA HIS A 171 -11.35 -9.68 19.10
C HIS A 171 -12.22 -8.49 18.66
N SER A 172 -12.08 -7.37 19.35
CA SER A 172 -12.62 -6.07 18.93
C SER A 172 -11.47 -5.21 18.42
N THR A 173 -11.55 -4.73 17.18
CA THR A 173 -10.71 -3.63 16.68
C THR A 173 -11.57 -2.45 16.22
N PRO A 174 -11.18 -1.19 16.52
CA PRO A 174 -12.06 -0.04 16.34
C PRO A 174 -12.06 0.47 14.88
N SER A 175 -13.25 0.80 14.38
CA SER A 175 -13.48 1.45 13.09
C SER A 175 -13.00 2.92 13.13
N LEU A 176 -12.08 3.29 12.23
CA LEU A 176 -11.63 4.68 12.01
C LEU A 176 -12.71 5.48 11.25
N TYR A 177 -13.47 6.32 11.95
CA TYR A 177 -14.13 7.49 11.36
C TYR A 177 -13.31 8.72 11.70
N LEU A 178 -12.61 9.27 10.71
CA LEU A 178 -11.89 10.54 10.83
C LEU A 178 -12.92 11.68 10.77
N ARG A 179 -13.21 12.32 11.91
CA ARG A 179 -13.94 13.59 11.94
C ARG A 179 -12.98 14.72 11.61
N ASP A 180 -13.29 15.46 10.55
CA ASP A 180 -12.68 16.76 10.24
C ASP A 180 -12.80 17.70 11.45
N ARG A 181 -11.67 18.12 12.03
CA ARG A 181 -11.61 19.33 12.84
C ARG A 181 -10.77 20.38 12.14
N LYS A 182 -11.50 21.33 11.56
CA LYS A 182 -11.09 22.68 11.19
C LYS A 182 -10.28 23.31 12.33
N ILE A 183 -8.99 23.59 12.08
CA ILE A 183 -8.16 24.36 12.99
C ILE A 183 -8.49 25.85 12.77
N ILE A 184 -8.93 26.50 13.85
CA ILE A 184 -8.99 27.96 13.98
C ILE A 184 -8.01 28.31 15.10
N ASN A 185 -6.87 28.89 14.74
CA ASN A 185 -6.31 30.16 15.22
C ASN A 185 -4.93 30.36 14.62
#